data_AF-A0A2V8JC15-F1
#
_entry.id   AF-A0A2V8JC15-F1
#
_cell.length_a   1.000
_cell.length_b   1.000
_cell.length_c   1.000
_cell.angle_alpha   90.00
_cell.angle_beta   90.00
_cell.angle_gamma   90.00
#
_symmetry.space_group_name_H-M   'P 1'
#
loop_
_entity.id
_entity.type
_entity.pdbx_description
1 polymer ?
#
loop_
_entity_poly.entity_id
_entity_poly.type
_entity_poly.pdbx_seq_one_letter_code
_entity_poly.pdbx_strand_id
1 'polypeptide(L)'
;MSAHDVFFVQSRFMVYAPVSCIMAPNDGDLKEILKKILMHTKHYFRCWIWVGAAIAVFLFVTSPAGAQWVNYPTAGIPRTADGKPNLAGPVPRTADGKPDFSGVWQPDDQKFFQNLAAGLKPEDVPMQPWAKDLQQLRVARDHVDDPLARCLPHGVPRVNTNGLFPFKMIQTPGLVVMLYEQLYLFRQIFLDGRKLGNDAPPAWLGYSTAKWDGDTLVVETSGFNDKTWLDTQQGHPATEALRVTERFRRPDFGHLELQATIDDPKAYTKPWTSTTQKFHLVLNTDILEFICIEGEKDLPHLRTK
;
A
#
# COMPACT_ATOMS: atom_id res chain seq x y z
N MET A 1 33.82 15.35 -8.33
CA MET A 1 34.73 15.11 -9.49
C MET A 1 34.33 13.75 -10.07
N SER A 2 33.48 13.68 -11.11
CA SER A 2 33.81 13.82 -12.55
C SER A 2 34.80 12.71 -13.00
N ALA A 3 34.39 11.61 -13.65
CA ALA A 3 33.91 11.41 -15.03
C ALA A 3 35.03 11.00 -16.01
N HIS A 4 34.64 10.13 -16.96
CA HIS A 4 35.24 9.78 -18.27
C HIS A 4 36.28 8.64 -18.41
N ASP A 5 35.84 7.61 -19.14
CA ASP A 5 36.39 7.03 -20.39
C ASP A 5 37.91 6.98 -20.63
N VAL A 6 38.39 5.90 -21.27
CA VAL A 6 39.00 5.92 -22.62
C VAL A 6 39.52 4.53 -23.04
N PHE A 7 39.10 4.12 -24.23
CA PHE A 7 39.59 3.03 -25.10
C PHE A 7 41.05 3.23 -25.57
N PHE A 8 41.79 2.15 -25.90
CA PHE A 8 42.64 1.98 -27.11
C PHE A 8 43.31 0.57 -27.05
N VAL A 9 42.93 -0.42 -27.88
CA VAL A 9 43.35 -0.73 -29.27
C VAL A 9 44.86 -1.01 -29.43
N GLN A 10 45.20 -2.27 -29.79
CA GLN A 10 46.11 -2.71 -30.88
C GLN A 10 46.49 -4.20 -30.62
N SER A 11 46.39 -5.11 -31.58
CA SER A 11 47.42 -5.24 -32.61
C SER A 11 46.91 -5.86 -33.92
N ARG A 12 47.30 -5.21 -35.02
CA ARG A 12 47.08 -5.57 -36.42
C ARG A 12 47.88 -6.82 -36.86
N PHE A 13 47.30 -7.50 -37.84
CA PHE A 13 47.93 -8.13 -39.02
C PHE A 13 49.44 -7.97 -39.19
N MET A 14 50.13 -9.10 -39.47
CA MET A 14 51.36 -9.09 -40.26
C MET A 14 51.29 -10.18 -41.33
N VAL A 15 51.57 -9.72 -42.55
CA VAL A 15 51.60 -10.45 -43.82
C VAL A 15 53.04 -10.90 -44.08
N TYR A 16 53.19 -11.86 -44.99
CA TYR A 16 54.36 -12.26 -45.78
C TYR A 16 55.30 -13.35 -45.23
N ALA A 17 55.29 -14.45 -46.00
CA ALA A 17 56.30 -15.50 -46.08
C ALA A 17 57.68 -14.96 -46.51
N PRO A 18 58.72 -15.80 -46.38
CA PRO A 18 59.53 -16.10 -47.55
C PRO A 18 59.73 -17.60 -47.78
N VAL A 19 59.32 -18.00 -48.98
CA VAL A 19 59.94 -18.95 -49.92
C VAL A 19 61.21 -19.68 -49.45
N SER A 20 61.15 -21.02 -49.41
CA SER A 20 62.13 -21.91 -50.07
C SER A 20 61.65 -23.37 -50.14
N CYS A 21 61.90 -23.96 -51.32
CA CYS A 21 61.80 -25.38 -51.71
C CYS A 21 60.42 -26.02 -51.88
N ILE A 22 59.98 -25.92 -53.13
CA ILE A 22 58.94 -26.66 -53.83
C ILE A 22 59.13 -28.18 -53.67
N MET A 23 58.17 -28.85 -53.05
CA MET A 23 57.68 -30.17 -53.45
C MET A 23 56.15 -30.12 -53.37
N ALA A 24 55.49 -30.21 -54.53
CA ALA A 24 54.03 -30.21 -54.61
C ALA A 24 53.48 -31.48 -53.93
N PRO A 25 52.53 -31.36 -52.97
CA PRO A 25 51.82 -32.54 -52.48
C PRO A 25 50.87 -33.04 -53.56
N ASN A 26 50.85 -34.35 -53.77
CA ASN A 26 49.95 -35.02 -54.72
C ASN A 26 48.47 -34.64 -54.47
N ASP A 27 47.68 -34.50 -55.53
CA ASP A 27 46.24 -34.15 -55.55
C ASP A 27 45.35 -35.03 -54.63
N GLY A 28 45.85 -36.19 -54.21
CA GLY A 28 45.16 -37.08 -53.26
C GLY A 28 45.15 -36.56 -51.82
N ASP A 29 46.21 -35.87 -51.39
CA ASP A 29 46.41 -35.48 -49.99
C ASP A 29 45.54 -34.27 -49.61
N LEU A 30 45.35 -33.34 -50.56
CA LEU A 30 44.52 -32.14 -50.36
C LEU A 30 43.04 -32.49 -50.15
N LYS A 31 42.52 -33.50 -50.89
CA LYS A 31 41.13 -33.96 -50.75
C LYS A 31 40.87 -34.62 -49.39
N GLU A 32 41.85 -35.32 -48.85
CA GLU A 32 41.72 -36.00 -47.57
C GLU A 32 41.83 -35.03 -46.39
N ILE A 33 42.72 -34.04 -46.49
CA ILE A 33 42.82 -32.92 -45.55
C ILE A 33 41.51 -32.10 -45.56
N LEU A 34 40.98 -31.76 -46.74
CA LEU A 34 39.69 -31.05 -46.87
C LEU A 34 38.53 -31.84 -46.25
N LYS A 35 38.47 -33.17 -46.45
CA LYS A 35 37.45 -34.02 -45.81
C LYS A 35 37.56 -34.01 -44.28
N LYS A 36 38.77 -34.07 -43.72
CA LYS A 36 38.98 -34.01 -42.27
C LYS A 36 38.59 -32.65 -41.70
N ILE A 37 38.95 -31.55 -42.37
CA ILE A 37 38.54 -30.19 -41.98
C ILE A 37 37.02 -30.03 -42.04
N LEU A 38 36.36 -30.50 -43.11
CA LEU A 38 34.89 -30.49 -43.26
C LEU A 38 34.17 -31.34 -42.21
N MET A 39 34.73 -32.49 -41.82
CA MET A 39 34.18 -33.31 -40.73
C MET A 39 34.33 -32.64 -39.37
N HIS A 40 35.51 -32.09 -39.06
CA HIS A 40 35.73 -31.37 -37.81
C HIS A 40 34.81 -30.15 -37.70
N THR A 41 34.73 -29.33 -38.75
CA THR A 41 33.82 -28.16 -38.78
C THR A 41 32.36 -28.55 -38.63
N LYS A 42 31.89 -29.65 -39.25
CA LYS A 42 30.53 -30.18 -39.01
C LYS A 42 30.31 -30.64 -37.57
N HIS A 43 31.30 -31.27 -36.94
CA HIS A 43 31.20 -31.71 -35.53
C HIS A 43 31.14 -30.51 -34.58
N TYR A 44 32.00 -29.51 -34.78
CA TYR A 44 31.95 -28.26 -34.02
C TYR A 44 30.61 -27.55 -34.23
N PHE A 45 30.13 -27.43 -35.48
CA PHE A 45 28.85 -26.77 -35.76
C PHE A 45 27.66 -27.46 -35.09
N ARG A 46 27.63 -28.81 -35.07
CA ARG A 46 26.60 -29.57 -34.35
C ARG A 46 26.69 -29.38 -32.84
N CYS A 47 27.90 -29.33 -32.27
CA CYS A 47 28.10 -29.07 -30.84
C CYS A 47 27.62 -27.67 -30.45
N TRP A 48 27.92 -26.65 -31.28
CA TRP A 48 27.45 -25.27 -31.07
C TRP A 48 25.93 -25.13 -31.21
N ILE A 49 25.28 -25.89 -32.09
CA ILE A 49 23.80 -25.95 -32.15
C ILE A 49 23.22 -26.52 -30.85
N TRP A 50 23.79 -27.62 -30.33
CA TRP A 50 23.31 -28.23 -29.08
C TRP A 50 23.59 -27.36 -27.85
N VAL A 51 24.74 -26.69 -27.80
CA VAL A 51 25.06 -25.71 -26.73
C VAL A 51 24.14 -24.49 -26.83
N GLY A 52 23.91 -23.96 -28.03
CA GLY A 52 22.97 -22.87 -28.25
C GLY A 52 21.53 -23.23 -27.87
N ALA A 53 21.08 -24.44 -28.21
CA ALA A 53 19.77 -24.96 -27.83
C ALA A 53 19.65 -25.17 -26.31
N ALA A 54 20.70 -25.70 -25.66
CA ALA A 54 20.72 -25.87 -24.21
C ALA A 54 20.69 -24.53 -23.47
N ILE A 55 21.45 -23.52 -23.93
CA ILE A 55 21.43 -22.16 -23.39
C ILE A 55 20.04 -21.52 -23.59
N ALA A 56 19.44 -21.68 -24.77
CA ALA A 56 18.10 -21.15 -25.04
C ALA A 56 17.05 -21.79 -24.11
N VAL A 57 17.06 -23.12 -23.94
CA VAL A 57 16.17 -23.81 -23.00
C VAL A 57 16.39 -23.33 -21.56
N PHE A 58 17.65 -23.16 -21.14
CA PHE A 58 17.97 -22.68 -19.79
C PHE A 58 17.45 -21.25 -19.57
N LEU A 59 17.56 -20.36 -20.57
CA LEU A 59 17.04 -19.00 -20.53
C LEU A 59 15.51 -18.93 -20.55
N PHE A 60 14.83 -19.88 -21.21
CA PHE A 60 13.35 -19.97 -21.20
C PHE A 60 12.80 -20.54 -19.88
N VAL A 61 13.52 -21.48 -19.23
CA VAL A 61 13.12 -22.05 -17.93
C VAL A 61 13.33 -21.06 -16.78
N THR A 62 14.26 -20.11 -16.92
CA THR A 62 14.39 -18.96 -16.00
C THR A 62 13.44 -17.83 -16.34
N SER A 63 12.19 -18.15 -16.71
CA SER A 63 11.13 -17.15 -16.59
C SER A 63 11.10 -16.74 -15.12
N PRO A 64 11.37 -15.47 -14.76
CA PRO A 64 11.12 -15.04 -13.41
C PRO A 64 9.62 -15.27 -13.20
N ALA A 65 9.27 -16.22 -12.33
CA ALA A 65 7.97 -16.25 -11.69
C ALA A 65 7.89 -15.03 -10.76
N GLY A 66 8.03 -13.84 -11.35
CA GLY A 66 8.09 -12.56 -10.67
C GLY A 66 6.73 -12.32 -10.03
N ALA A 67 6.74 -12.27 -8.70
CA ALA A 67 5.73 -11.60 -7.89
C ALA A 67 4.26 -11.99 -8.17
N GLN A 68 3.94 -13.29 -8.15
CA GLN A 68 2.53 -13.72 -8.17
C GLN A 68 1.76 -13.44 -6.88
N TRP A 69 2.42 -13.00 -5.81
CA TRP A 69 1.77 -12.83 -4.51
C TRP A 69 0.74 -11.70 -4.49
N VAL A 70 1.04 -10.56 -5.13
CA VAL A 70 0.12 -9.40 -5.13
C VAL A 70 -1.15 -9.73 -5.91
N ASN A 71 -1.05 -10.44 -7.04
CA ASN A 71 -2.22 -10.77 -7.88
C ASN A 71 -2.97 -12.05 -7.44
N TYR A 72 -2.84 -12.47 -6.18
CA TYR A 72 -3.49 -13.70 -5.71
C TYR A 72 -5.02 -13.51 -5.64
N PRO A 73 -5.84 -14.42 -6.21
CA PRO A 73 -7.28 -14.26 -6.23
C PRO A 73 -7.88 -14.14 -4.82
N THR A 74 -8.73 -13.13 -4.59
CA THR A 74 -9.46 -13.03 -3.32
C THR A 74 -10.42 -14.21 -3.19
N ALA A 75 -10.35 -14.92 -2.06
CA ALA A 75 -11.22 -16.07 -1.82
C ALA A 75 -12.68 -15.64 -1.61
N GLY A 76 -13.63 -16.50 -2.00
CA GLY A 76 -15.05 -16.32 -1.67
C GLY A 76 -15.78 -15.20 -2.42
N ILE A 77 -15.18 -14.61 -3.47
CA ILE A 77 -15.85 -13.58 -4.29
C ILE A 77 -17.12 -14.16 -4.95
N PRO A 78 -18.33 -13.62 -4.66
CA PRO A 78 -19.54 -13.95 -5.40
C PRO A 78 -19.36 -13.57 -6.85
N ARG A 79 -19.83 -14.42 -7.78
CA ARG A 79 -19.74 -14.15 -9.21
C ARG A 79 -21.11 -14.09 -9.87
N THR A 80 -21.23 -13.21 -10.86
CA THR A 80 -22.38 -13.14 -11.76
C THR A 80 -22.39 -14.34 -12.73
N ALA A 81 -23.48 -14.51 -13.49
CA ALA A 81 -23.61 -15.58 -14.48
C ALA A 81 -22.53 -15.52 -15.59
N ASP A 82 -22.03 -14.33 -15.91
CA ASP A 82 -20.91 -14.11 -16.85
C ASP A 82 -19.52 -14.26 -16.19
N GLY A 83 -19.47 -14.71 -14.92
CA GLY A 83 -18.23 -15.05 -14.22
C GLY A 83 -17.46 -13.86 -13.63
N LYS A 84 -18.00 -12.63 -13.70
CA LYS A 84 -17.37 -11.44 -13.12
C LYS A 84 -17.63 -11.34 -11.61
N PRO A 85 -16.74 -10.69 -10.84
CA PRO A 85 -17.02 -10.35 -9.44
C PRO A 85 -18.34 -9.58 -9.27
N ASN A 86 -19.21 -10.06 -8.39
CA ASN A 86 -20.43 -9.38 -7.99
C ASN A 86 -20.20 -8.65 -6.67
N LEU A 87 -19.75 -7.39 -6.76
CA LEU A 87 -19.52 -6.54 -5.59
C LEU A 87 -20.83 -6.15 -4.87
N ALA A 88 -21.96 -6.13 -5.57
CA ALA A 88 -23.29 -5.95 -4.97
C ALA A 88 -23.88 -7.27 -4.42
N GLY A 89 -23.06 -8.31 -4.30
CA GLY A 89 -23.45 -9.62 -3.78
C GLY A 89 -23.79 -9.60 -2.29
N PRO A 90 -24.24 -10.74 -1.74
CA PRO A 90 -24.60 -10.84 -0.32
C PRO A 90 -23.41 -10.53 0.59
N VAL A 91 -23.69 -9.90 1.73
CA VAL A 91 -22.70 -9.62 2.77
C VAL A 91 -22.09 -10.94 3.29
N PRO A 92 -20.77 -11.12 3.23
CA PRO A 92 -20.12 -12.29 3.79
C PRO A 92 -20.30 -12.30 5.32
N ARG A 93 -20.50 -13.50 5.88
CA ARG A 93 -20.80 -13.69 7.30
C ARG A 93 -19.76 -14.59 7.96
N THR A 94 -19.40 -14.25 9.19
CA THR A 94 -18.60 -15.10 10.08
C THR A 94 -19.42 -16.29 10.57
N ALA A 95 -18.77 -17.26 11.23
CA ALA A 95 -19.43 -18.47 11.74
C ALA A 95 -20.55 -18.19 12.77
N ASP A 96 -20.47 -17.07 13.49
CA ASP A 96 -21.48 -16.57 14.43
C ASP A 96 -22.54 -15.67 13.77
N GLY A 97 -22.55 -15.58 12.43
CA GLY A 97 -23.56 -14.87 11.64
C GLY A 97 -23.40 -13.36 11.56
N LYS A 98 -22.33 -12.79 12.15
CA LYS A 98 -22.00 -11.37 12.03
C LYS A 98 -21.44 -11.04 10.65
N PRO A 99 -21.55 -9.80 10.15
CA PRO A 99 -20.82 -9.38 8.97
C PRO A 99 -19.33 -9.63 9.15
N ASP A 100 -18.72 -10.28 8.16
CA ASP A 100 -17.28 -10.37 8.06
C ASP A 100 -16.78 -9.10 7.39
N PHE A 101 -15.92 -8.34 8.06
CA PHE A 101 -15.29 -7.13 7.55
C PHE A 101 -13.93 -7.38 6.90
N SER A 102 -13.47 -8.63 6.88
CA SER A 102 -12.17 -8.99 6.32
C SER A 102 -12.07 -8.62 4.83
N GLY A 103 -10.94 -8.02 4.45
CA GLY A 103 -10.70 -7.51 3.10
C GLY A 103 -9.69 -6.37 3.07
N VAL A 104 -9.24 -6.03 1.85
CA VAL A 104 -8.48 -4.81 1.59
C VAL A 104 -9.45 -3.74 1.13
N TRP A 105 -9.54 -2.65 1.86
CA TRP A 105 -10.51 -1.58 1.66
C TRP A 105 -9.78 -0.29 1.29
N GLN A 106 -10.37 0.46 0.37
CA GLN A 106 -9.86 1.77 -0.01
C GLN A 106 -10.99 2.81 0.04
N PRO A 107 -10.76 4.00 0.62
CA PRO A 107 -11.73 5.09 0.55
C PRO A 107 -12.04 5.45 -0.91
N ASP A 108 -13.30 5.75 -1.21
CA ASP A 108 -13.71 6.09 -2.57
C ASP A 108 -13.10 7.41 -3.08
N ASP A 109 -12.78 8.33 -2.16
CA ASP A 109 -12.21 9.63 -2.47
C ASP A 109 -11.34 10.17 -1.31
N GLN A 110 -10.84 11.40 -1.46
CA GLN A 110 -10.06 12.13 -0.45
C GLN A 110 -10.91 13.03 0.47
N LYS A 111 -12.23 13.05 0.29
CA LYS A 111 -13.11 14.08 0.85
C LYS A 111 -13.01 14.14 2.37
N PHE A 112 -13.09 12.99 3.04
CA PHE A 112 -13.05 12.91 4.50
C PHE A 112 -11.64 12.92 5.08
N PHE A 113 -10.62 12.68 4.26
CA PHE A 113 -9.24 12.92 4.64
C PHE A 113 -8.92 14.42 4.69
N GLN A 114 -9.48 15.17 3.74
CA GLN A 114 -9.36 16.63 3.63
C GLN A 114 -10.25 17.36 4.64
N ASN A 115 -11.50 16.94 4.78
CA ASN A 115 -12.48 17.55 5.67
C ASN A 115 -13.41 16.48 6.25
N LEU A 116 -13.20 16.08 7.50
CA LEU A 116 -14.02 15.08 8.18
C LEU A 116 -15.47 15.55 8.34
N ALA A 117 -15.69 16.86 8.41
CA ALA A 117 -17.00 17.49 8.49
C ALA A 117 -17.68 17.72 7.13
N ALA A 118 -17.12 17.19 6.03
CA ALA A 118 -17.68 17.42 4.71
C ALA A 118 -19.14 16.95 4.62
N GLY A 119 -20.00 17.84 4.13
CA GLY A 119 -21.46 17.63 4.04
C GLY A 119 -22.24 18.06 5.29
N LEU A 120 -21.57 18.50 6.35
CA LEU A 120 -22.20 19.13 7.52
C LEU A 120 -22.25 20.65 7.33
N LYS A 121 -23.16 21.30 8.05
CA LYS A 121 -23.15 22.76 8.16
C LYS A 121 -22.14 23.18 9.24
N PRO A 122 -21.53 24.38 9.16
CA PRO A 122 -20.59 24.85 10.17
C PRO A 122 -21.16 24.85 11.61
N GLU A 123 -22.45 25.15 11.79
CA GLU A 123 -23.12 25.10 13.09
C GLU A 123 -23.24 23.68 13.70
N ASP A 124 -23.10 22.65 12.87
CA ASP A 124 -23.11 21.25 13.29
C ASP A 124 -21.73 20.77 13.77
N VAL A 125 -20.68 21.60 13.65
CA VAL A 125 -19.32 21.36 14.13
C VAL A 125 -18.92 22.44 15.14
N PRO A 126 -19.52 22.43 16.35
CA PRO A 126 -19.45 23.57 17.24
C PRO A 126 -18.16 23.54 18.06
N MET A 127 -17.12 24.14 17.52
CA MET A 127 -15.82 24.28 18.17
C MET A 127 -15.85 25.30 19.32
N GLN A 128 -15.04 25.05 20.33
CA GLN A 128 -14.66 26.06 21.32
C GLN A 128 -13.88 27.20 20.64
N PRO A 129 -13.87 28.43 21.19
CA PRO A 129 -13.19 29.57 20.56
C PRO A 129 -11.72 29.29 20.22
N TRP A 130 -10.95 28.75 21.17
CA TRP A 130 -9.54 28.42 20.95
C TRP A 130 -9.33 27.39 19.83
N ALA A 131 -10.24 26.42 19.71
CA ALA A 131 -10.17 25.36 18.72
C ALA A 131 -10.44 25.93 17.31
N LYS A 132 -11.39 26.85 17.20
CA LYS A 132 -11.66 27.60 15.97
C LYS A 132 -10.47 28.48 15.58
N ASP A 133 -9.87 29.19 16.53
CA ASP A 133 -8.69 30.03 16.27
C ASP A 133 -7.50 29.19 15.80
N LEU A 134 -7.27 28.03 16.43
CA LEU A 134 -6.21 27.09 16.03
C LEU A 134 -6.46 26.50 14.64
N GLN A 135 -7.71 26.15 14.32
CA GLN A 135 -8.08 25.67 12.99
C GLN A 135 -7.77 26.73 11.91
N GLN A 136 -8.19 27.97 12.15
CA GLN A 136 -7.92 29.09 11.23
C GLN A 136 -6.42 29.34 11.07
N LEU A 137 -5.66 29.23 12.16
CA LEU A 137 -4.20 29.36 12.13
C LEU A 137 -3.55 28.26 11.27
N ARG A 138 -3.98 27.00 11.40
CA ARG A 138 -3.49 25.88 10.59
C ARG A 138 -3.72 26.08 9.10
N VAL A 139 -4.91 26.55 8.72
CA VAL A 139 -5.25 26.89 7.33
C VAL A 139 -4.43 28.08 6.84
N ALA A 140 -4.30 29.14 7.64
CA ALA A 140 -3.54 30.33 7.27
C ALA A 140 -2.03 30.06 7.09
N ARG A 141 -1.51 29.05 7.78
CA ARG A 141 -0.12 28.58 7.67
C ARG A 141 0.06 27.47 6.64
N ASP A 142 -0.88 27.27 5.73
CA ASP A 142 -0.78 26.27 4.64
C ASP A 142 -0.45 24.87 5.17
N HIS A 143 -0.99 24.55 6.36
CA HIS A 143 -0.91 23.23 7.00
C HIS A 143 0.51 22.72 7.26
N VAL A 144 1.52 23.60 7.29
CA VAL A 144 2.95 23.24 7.48
C VAL A 144 3.23 22.53 8.81
N ASP A 145 2.31 22.65 9.77
CA ASP A 145 2.40 22.02 11.09
C ASP A 145 1.66 20.67 11.17
N ASP A 146 1.10 20.16 10.07
CA ASP A 146 0.45 18.84 10.05
C ASP A 146 1.49 17.76 10.35
N PRO A 147 1.32 16.96 11.43
CA PRO A 147 2.27 15.90 11.79
C PRO A 147 2.55 14.91 10.66
N LEU A 148 1.57 14.71 9.76
CA LEU A 148 1.72 13.83 8.61
C LEU A 148 2.87 14.26 7.69
N ALA A 149 3.12 15.55 7.54
CA ALA A 149 4.24 16.07 6.73
C ALA A 149 5.61 15.62 7.28
N ARG A 150 5.65 15.15 8.53
CA ARG A 150 6.83 14.60 9.21
C ARG A 150 6.78 13.09 9.38
N CYS A 151 5.97 12.41 8.55
CA CYS A 151 5.76 10.96 8.61
C CYS A 151 5.26 10.47 9.98
N LEU A 152 4.51 11.31 10.71
CA LEU A 152 3.90 10.93 11.98
C LEU A 152 2.46 10.42 11.78
N PRO A 153 1.94 9.58 12.68
CA PRO A 153 0.62 8.95 12.50
C PRO A 153 -0.55 9.93 12.41
N HIS A 154 -1.59 9.54 11.66
CA HIS A 154 -2.78 10.37 11.41
C HIS A 154 -3.76 10.50 12.58
N GLY A 155 -3.80 9.50 13.46
CA GLY A 155 -4.89 9.35 14.45
C GLY A 155 -6.18 8.80 13.85
N VAL A 156 -7.17 8.59 14.72
CA VAL A 156 -8.51 8.08 14.35
C VAL A 156 -9.51 9.24 14.39
N PRO A 157 -10.43 9.38 13.42
CA PRO A 157 -10.71 8.47 12.30
C PRO A 157 -9.88 8.74 11.03
N ARG A 158 -9.04 9.78 11.00
CA ARG A 158 -8.31 10.24 9.81
C ARG A 158 -7.51 9.13 9.11
N VAL A 159 -6.88 8.23 9.87
CA VAL A 159 -6.10 7.10 9.32
C VAL A 159 -6.93 6.20 8.39
N ASN A 160 -8.24 6.12 8.60
CA ASN A 160 -9.10 5.29 7.76
C ASN A 160 -9.40 5.93 6.40
N THR A 161 -9.36 7.27 6.30
CA THR A 161 -9.98 8.00 5.18
C THR A 161 -8.99 8.43 4.09
N ASN A 162 -7.71 8.08 4.21
CA ASN A 162 -6.74 8.40 3.17
C ASN A 162 -6.95 7.56 1.90
N GLY A 163 -7.71 8.08 0.94
CA GLY A 163 -7.99 7.41 -0.34
C GLY A 163 -6.78 7.13 -1.25
N LEU A 164 -5.55 7.52 -0.88
CA LEU A 164 -4.34 7.21 -1.65
C LEU A 164 -3.79 5.83 -1.28
N PHE A 165 -4.11 5.33 -0.08
CA PHE A 165 -3.55 4.10 0.46
C PHE A 165 -4.68 3.22 1.01
N PRO A 166 -4.74 1.93 0.63
CA PRO A 166 -5.68 1.00 1.22
C PRO A 166 -5.33 0.63 2.66
N PHE A 167 -6.29 0.02 3.36
CA PHE A 167 -6.06 -0.68 4.61
C PHE A 167 -6.68 -2.08 4.56
N LYS A 168 -6.05 -3.03 5.25
CA LYS A 168 -6.53 -4.40 5.38
C LYS A 168 -7.20 -4.61 6.71
N MET A 169 -8.42 -5.15 6.69
CA MET A 169 -9.09 -5.64 7.88
C MET A 169 -8.94 -7.16 7.96
N ILE A 170 -8.61 -7.65 9.15
CA ILE A 170 -8.55 -9.08 9.49
C ILE A 170 -9.45 -9.28 10.71
N GLN A 171 -10.55 -10.02 10.53
CA GLN A 171 -11.50 -10.28 11.60
C GLN A 171 -11.35 -11.70 12.14
N THR A 172 -11.28 -11.80 13.46
CA THR A 172 -11.35 -13.04 14.23
C THR A 172 -12.47 -12.90 15.28
N PRO A 173 -12.93 -13.98 15.94
CA PRO A 173 -14.03 -13.89 16.90
C PRO A 173 -13.82 -12.89 18.04
N GLY A 174 -12.57 -12.65 18.47
CA GLY A 174 -12.25 -11.77 19.61
C GLY A 174 -11.54 -10.45 19.23
N LEU A 175 -11.16 -10.28 17.97
CA LEU A 175 -10.29 -9.18 17.55
C LEU A 175 -10.49 -8.85 16.07
N VAL A 176 -10.62 -7.56 15.77
CA VAL A 176 -10.39 -7.01 14.43
C VAL A 176 -9.05 -6.30 14.42
N VAL A 177 -8.19 -6.67 13.47
CA VAL A 177 -6.93 -5.97 13.20
C VAL A 177 -7.11 -5.16 11.93
N MET A 178 -6.78 -3.87 11.98
CA MET A 178 -6.65 -3.01 10.81
C MET A 178 -5.16 -2.77 10.55
N LEU A 179 -4.68 -3.10 9.37
CA LEU A 179 -3.33 -2.82 8.91
C LEU A 179 -3.42 -1.72 7.85
N TYR A 180 -2.76 -0.60 8.09
CA TYR A 180 -2.74 0.51 7.13
C TYR A 180 -1.47 0.39 6.29
N GLU A 181 -1.61 0.45 4.97
CA GLU A 181 -0.45 0.46 4.06
C GLU A 181 0.47 1.63 4.41
N GLN A 182 -0.12 2.81 4.61
CA GLN A 182 0.65 4.00 4.96
C GLN A 182 1.19 3.96 6.41
N LEU A 183 2.46 4.33 6.57
CA LEU A 183 3.13 4.56 7.87
C LEU A 183 3.30 3.30 8.76
N TYR A 184 3.13 2.09 8.23
CA TYR A 184 3.22 0.82 8.99
C TYR A 184 2.36 0.81 10.26
N LEU A 185 1.21 1.45 10.19
CA LEU A 185 0.32 1.53 11.32
C LEU A 185 -0.53 0.28 11.39
N PHE A 186 -0.74 -0.21 12.59
CA PHE A 186 -1.76 -1.20 12.86
C PHE A 186 -2.63 -0.74 14.03
N ARG A 187 -3.90 -1.14 13.98
CA ARG A 187 -4.88 -0.89 15.02
C ARG A 187 -5.54 -2.19 15.43
N GLN A 188 -5.72 -2.38 16.72
CA GLN A 188 -6.41 -3.52 17.30
C GLN A 188 -7.74 -3.04 17.89
N ILE A 189 -8.82 -3.70 17.50
CA ILE A 189 -10.18 -3.44 17.98
C ILE A 189 -10.67 -4.71 18.67
N PHE A 190 -10.72 -4.67 20.00
CA PHE A 190 -11.09 -5.84 20.80
C PHE A 190 -12.61 -6.04 20.83
N LEU A 191 -13.05 -7.27 20.60
CA LEU A 191 -14.46 -7.69 20.58
C LEU A 191 -14.88 -8.44 21.85
N ASP A 192 -13.97 -8.61 22.81
CA ASP A 192 -14.15 -9.43 24.00
C ASP A 192 -14.88 -8.72 25.16
N GLY A 193 -15.45 -7.54 24.91
CA GLY A 193 -16.22 -6.78 25.88
C GLY A 193 -15.38 -6.08 26.96
N ARG A 194 -14.05 -6.07 26.84
CA ARG A 194 -13.20 -5.26 27.73
C ARG A 194 -13.59 -3.78 27.63
N LYS A 195 -13.45 -3.05 28.74
CA LYS A 195 -13.68 -1.61 28.78
C LYS A 195 -12.43 -0.85 28.37
N LEU A 196 -12.60 0.33 27.78
CA LEU A 196 -11.51 1.27 27.59
C LEU A 196 -10.96 1.69 28.96
N GLY A 197 -9.64 1.55 29.13
CA GLY A 197 -8.95 1.99 30.34
C GLY A 197 -8.80 3.52 30.35
N ASN A 198 -8.89 4.12 31.54
CA ASN A 198 -8.68 5.55 31.72
C ASN A 198 -7.21 5.92 31.99
N ASP A 199 -6.36 4.91 32.22
CA ASP A 199 -5.02 5.09 32.78
C ASP A 199 -3.92 4.62 31.81
N ALA A 200 -4.29 4.34 30.56
CA ALA A 200 -3.36 3.86 29.56
C ALA A 200 -2.45 5.02 29.08
N PRO A 201 -1.16 4.74 28.79
CA PRO A 201 -0.27 5.76 28.22
C PRO A 201 -0.86 6.36 26.93
N PRO A 202 -0.84 7.69 26.75
CA PRO A 202 -1.39 8.31 25.55
C PRO A 202 -0.75 7.76 24.27
N ALA A 203 -1.59 7.39 23.30
CA ALA A 203 -1.18 6.77 22.04
C ALA A 203 -1.65 7.57 20.82
N TRP A 204 -1.00 7.37 19.67
CA TRP A 204 -1.37 8.07 18.44
C TRP A 204 -2.73 7.62 17.87
N LEU A 205 -3.03 6.31 17.94
CA LEU A 205 -4.27 5.72 17.44
C LEU A 205 -5.28 5.42 18.57
N GLY A 206 -4.93 5.77 19.82
CA GLY A 206 -5.70 5.40 21.00
C GLY A 206 -5.81 3.88 21.19
N TYR A 207 -6.78 3.48 22.02
CA TYR A 207 -7.14 2.10 22.31
C TYR A 207 -8.58 1.87 21.89
N SER A 208 -8.89 0.73 21.25
CA SER A 208 -10.20 0.50 20.66
C SER A 208 -10.87 -0.77 21.17
N THR A 209 -12.15 -0.65 21.48
CA THR A 209 -13.03 -1.77 21.86
C THR A 209 -14.32 -1.64 21.06
N ALA A 210 -14.99 -2.76 20.78
CA ALA A 210 -16.22 -2.71 20.00
C ALA A 210 -17.30 -3.64 20.51
N LYS A 211 -18.53 -3.31 20.11
CA LYS A 211 -19.74 -4.07 20.35
C LYS A 211 -20.57 -4.12 19.07
N TRP A 212 -21.41 -5.14 18.95
CA TRP A 212 -22.34 -5.27 17.84
C TRP A 212 -23.66 -4.56 18.15
N ASP A 213 -24.14 -3.78 17.19
CA ASP A 213 -25.49 -3.22 17.15
C ASP A 213 -26.17 -3.73 15.87
N GLY A 214 -26.86 -4.87 16.00
CA GLY A 214 -27.28 -5.69 14.87
C GLY A 214 -26.08 -6.14 14.02
N ASP A 215 -26.05 -5.64 12.78
CA ASP A 215 -24.98 -5.84 11.77
C ASP A 215 -23.95 -4.69 11.76
N THR A 216 -24.08 -3.72 12.66
CA THR A 216 -23.12 -2.60 12.76
C THR A 216 -22.07 -2.93 13.81
N LEU A 217 -20.79 -2.81 13.45
CA LEU A 217 -19.70 -2.87 14.41
C LEU A 217 -19.49 -1.45 14.97
N VAL A 218 -19.83 -1.26 16.25
CA VAL A 218 -19.69 0.01 16.95
C VAL A 218 -18.39 0.00 17.74
N VAL A 219 -17.42 0.76 17.27
CA VAL A 219 -16.07 0.85 17.84
C VAL A 219 -15.94 2.13 18.64
N GLU A 220 -15.55 2.03 19.90
CA GLU A 220 -15.24 3.17 20.76
C GLU A 220 -13.72 3.23 20.93
N THR A 221 -13.15 4.45 20.84
CA THR A 221 -11.71 4.69 20.98
C THR A 221 -11.41 5.90 21.84
N SER A 222 -10.43 5.77 22.74
CA SER A 222 -9.93 6.85 23.60
C SER A 222 -8.44 6.65 23.94
N GLY A 223 -7.86 7.56 24.74
CA GLY A 223 -6.45 7.50 25.16
C GLY A 223 -5.49 8.06 24.11
N PHE A 224 -5.91 9.13 23.43
CA PHE A 224 -5.11 9.82 22.42
C PHE A 224 -4.07 10.74 23.05
N ASN A 225 -2.99 11.02 22.31
CA ASN A 225 -1.86 11.84 22.75
C ASN A 225 -1.89 13.28 22.23
N ASP A 226 -3.05 13.79 21.82
CA ASP A 226 -3.32 15.15 21.27
C ASP A 226 -2.49 15.65 20.07
N LYS A 227 -1.56 14.83 19.56
CA LYS A 227 -0.65 15.24 18.48
C LYS A 227 -1.27 15.18 17.10
N THR A 228 -2.46 14.61 16.94
CA THR A 228 -3.09 14.34 15.64
C THR A 228 -4.12 15.39 15.26
N TRP A 229 -4.35 15.59 13.96
CA TRP A 229 -5.45 16.40 13.44
C TRP A 229 -6.55 15.48 12.94
N LEU A 230 -7.83 15.88 13.06
CA LEU A 230 -8.94 15.04 12.61
C LEU A 230 -9.06 14.97 11.08
N ASP A 231 -8.48 15.93 10.35
CA ASP A 231 -8.36 15.97 8.89
C ASP A 231 -7.20 16.88 8.45
N THR A 232 -6.85 16.83 7.17
CA THR A 232 -5.67 17.53 6.63
C THR A 232 -5.96 18.97 6.20
N GLN A 233 -7.06 19.22 5.47
CA GLN A 233 -7.29 20.53 4.83
C GLN A 233 -8.04 21.50 5.75
N GLN A 234 -8.93 21.02 6.60
CA GLN A 234 -9.55 21.89 7.61
C GLN A 234 -8.70 21.97 8.87
N GLY A 235 -7.92 20.93 9.19
CA GLY A 235 -7.05 20.91 10.36
C GLY A 235 -7.84 20.95 11.66
N HIS A 236 -9.00 20.27 11.72
CA HIS A 236 -9.83 20.25 12.93
C HIS A 236 -9.03 19.72 14.15
N PRO A 237 -9.00 20.45 15.27
CA PRO A 237 -8.21 20.06 16.45
C PRO A 237 -8.91 19.04 17.32
N ALA A 238 -8.12 18.29 18.06
CA ALA A 238 -8.56 17.41 19.14
C ALA A 238 -7.55 17.47 20.29
N THR A 239 -7.94 16.94 21.44
CA THR A 239 -7.15 16.88 22.68
C THR A 239 -7.10 15.44 23.20
N GLU A 240 -6.38 15.21 24.29
CA GLU A 240 -6.37 13.92 24.98
C GLU A 240 -7.74 13.52 25.56
N ALA A 241 -8.69 14.46 25.66
CA ALA A 241 -10.07 14.18 26.07
C ALA A 241 -10.93 13.56 24.96
N LEU A 242 -10.40 13.45 23.73
CA LEU A 242 -11.10 12.89 22.59
C LEU A 242 -11.58 11.46 22.85
N ARG A 243 -12.85 11.23 22.55
CA ARG A 243 -13.46 9.93 22.33
C ARG A 243 -14.04 9.89 20.92
N VAL A 244 -13.72 8.83 20.20
CA VAL A 244 -14.26 8.58 18.87
C VAL A 244 -15.16 7.36 18.92
N THR A 245 -16.40 7.50 18.44
CA THR A 245 -17.29 6.37 18.20
C THR A 245 -17.45 6.18 16.70
N GLU A 246 -16.96 5.06 16.19
CA GLU A 246 -17.05 4.68 14.78
C GLU A 246 -18.13 3.60 14.60
N ARG A 247 -18.97 3.77 13.59
CA ARG A 247 -19.99 2.79 13.21
C ARG A 247 -19.66 2.23 11.83
N PHE A 248 -19.10 1.03 11.81
CA PHE A 248 -18.77 0.32 10.57
C PHE A 248 -19.95 -0.53 10.12
N ARG A 249 -20.30 -0.44 8.83
CA ARG A 249 -21.34 -1.25 8.19
C ARG A 249 -20.84 -1.77 6.85
N ARG A 250 -21.08 -3.04 6.56
CA ARG A 250 -20.82 -3.67 5.25
C ARG A 250 -22.16 -3.97 4.58
N PRO A 251 -22.71 -3.06 3.75
CA PRO A 251 -24.06 -3.23 3.17
C PRO A 251 -24.15 -4.38 2.15
N ASP A 252 -23.06 -4.71 1.47
CA ASP A 252 -22.97 -5.78 0.47
C ASP A 252 -21.54 -6.38 0.45
N PHE A 253 -21.23 -7.22 -0.54
CA PHE A 253 -19.91 -7.84 -0.64
C PHE A 253 -18.78 -6.81 -0.84
N GLY A 254 -19.00 -5.74 -1.59
CA GLY A 254 -17.95 -4.88 -2.13
C GLY A 254 -17.83 -3.52 -1.49
N HIS A 255 -18.74 -3.13 -0.60
CA HIS A 255 -18.75 -1.80 0.00
C HIS A 255 -18.66 -1.85 1.52
N LEU A 256 -17.98 -0.85 2.06
CA LEU A 256 -17.91 -0.56 3.48
C LEU A 256 -18.36 0.88 3.70
N GLU A 257 -19.04 1.12 4.82
CA GLU A 257 -19.49 2.43 5.26
C GLU A 257 -18.99 2.69 6.68
N LEU A 258 -18.56 3.93 6.94
CA LEU A 258 -18.14 4.42 8.24
C LEU A 258 -18.82 5.74 8.57
N GLN A 259 -19.31 5.88 9.79
CA GLN A 259 -19.61 7.17 10.40
C GLN A 259 -18.80 7.31 11.67
N ALA A 260 -18.21 8.49 11.89
CA ALA A 260 -17.44 8.79 13.08
C ALA A 260 -18.10 9.92 13.87
N THR A 261 -18.39 9.66 15.15
CA THR A 261 -18.79 10.66 16.12
C THR A 261 -17.56 11.11 16.90
N ILE A 262 -17.34 12.42 16.93
CA ILE A 262 -16.26 13.10 17.62
C ILE A 262 -16.82 13.71 18.91
N ASP A 263 -16.37 13.20 20.05
CA ASP A 263 -16.69 13.72 21.38
C ASP A 263 -15.40 14.16 22.07
N ASP A 264 -15.13 15.46 22.03
CA ASP A 264 -14.04 16.08 22.79
C ASP A 264 -14.57 17.36 23.45
N PRO A 265 -14.95 17.32 24.74
CA PRO A 265 -15.54 18.46 25.42
C PRO A 265 -14.57 19.63 25.61
N LYS A 266 -13.27 19.43 25.42
CA LYS A 266 -12.26 20.50 25.50
C LYS A 266 -12.13 21.24 24.17
N ALA A 267 -12.35 20.58 23.03
CA ALA A 267 -12.26 21.18 21.69
C ALA A 267 -13.63 21.57 21.09
N TYR A 268 -14.71 20.90 21.49
CA TYR A 268 -16.07 21.11 20.97
C TYR A 268 -17.07 21.31 22.10
N THR A 269 -18.15 22.06 21.84
CA THR A 269 -19.19 22.34 22.86
C THR A 269 -20.24 21.23 22.96
N LYS A 270 -20.36 20.38 21.94
CA LYS A 270 -21.14 19.14 21.93
C LYS A 270 -20.52 18.15 20.92
N PRO A 271 -20.78 16.84 21.07
CA PRO A 271 -20.38 15.85 20.07
C PRO A 271 -21.00 16.15 18.70
N TRP A 272 -20.29 15.79 17.64
CA TRP A 272 -20.75 15.89 16.25
C TRP A 272 -20.38 14.62 15.48
N THR A 273 -21.13 14.33 14.41
CA THR A 273 -20.99 13.07 13.66
C THR A 273 -20.77 13.37 12.18
N SER A 274 -19.75 12.75 11.57
CA SER A 274 -19.49 12.87 10.14
C SER A 274 -20.68 12.36 9.32
N THR A 275 -20.80 12.82 8.07
CA THR A 275 -21.63 12.11 7.09
C THR A 275 -21.00 10.74 6.77
N THR A 276 -21.75 9.87 6.07
CA THR A 276 -21.26 8.52 5.74
C THR A 276 -20.07 8.57 4.79
N GLN A 277 -18.98 7.98 5.26
CA GLN A 277 -17.73 7.74 4.53
C GLN A 277 -17.86 6.39 3.84
N LYS A 278 -17.41 6.29 2.58
CA LYS A 278 -17.58 5.11 1.74
C LYS A 278 -16.24 4.57 1.26
N PHE A 279 -16.18 3.25 1.18
CA PHE A 279 -15.00 2.51 0.77
C PHE A 279 -15.43 1.36 -0.12
N HIS A 280 -14.55 0.98 -1.04
CA HIS A 280 -14.72 -0.18 -1.89
C HIS A 280 -13.67 -1.25 -1.58
N LEU A 281 -14.06 -2.50 -1.79
CA LEU A 281 -13.19 -3.65 -1.65
C LEU A 281 -12.24 -3.72 -2.85
N VAL A 282 -10.94 -3.76 -2.58
CA VAL A 282 -9.92 -3.96 -3.61
C VAL A 282 -9.65 -5.46 -3.75
N LEU A 283 -9.96 -6.00 -4.93
CA LEU A 283 -9.84 -7.43 -5.21
C LEU A 283 -8.46 -7.80 -5.74
N ASN A 284 -8.06 -9.05 -5.48
CA ASN A 284 -6.84 -9.67 -6.00
C ASN A 284 -5.58 -8.83 -5.75
N THR A 285 -5.50 -8.23 -4.55
CA THR A 285 -4.35 -7.46 -4.07
C THR A 285 -4.10 -7.76 -2.59
N ASP A 286 -2.95 -7.33 -2.10
CA ASP A 286 -2.70 -7.12 -0.67
C ASP A 286 -2.18 -5.69 -0.46
N ILE A 287 -2.08 -5.27 0.80
CA ILE A 287 -1.36 -4.03 1.15
C ILE A 287 0.14 -4.24 0.96
N LEU A 288 0.81 -3.19 0.50
CA LEU A 288 2.25 -3.19 0.28
C LEU A 288 2.99 -2.51 1.42
N GLU A 289 4.29 -2.69 1.38
CA GLU A 289 5.20 -2.00 2.27
C GLU A 289 5.35 -0.52 1.85
N PHE A 290 5.12 0.42 2.77
CA PHE A 290 5.28 1.86 2.51
C PHE A 290 6.01 2.58 3.66
N ILE A 291 7.29 2.92 3.44
CA ILE A 291 8.09 3.77 4.35
C ILE A 291 8.00 5.22 3.90
N CYS A 292 7.32 6.07 4.68
CA CYS A 292 7.21 7.50 4.35
C CYS A 292 8.57 8.22 4.29
N ILE A 293 9.53 7.83 5.15
CA ILE A 293 10.87 8.44 5.18
C ILE A 293 11.79 7.95 4.04
N GLU A 294 11.40 6.93 3.29
CA GLU A 294 12.22 6.38 2.21
C GLU A 294 11.97 7.17 0.93
N GLY A 295 12.95 7.98 0.54
CA GLY A 295 12.81 8.85 -0.63
C GLY A 295 12.06 10.16 -0.38
N GLU A 296 11.73 10.45 0.88
CA GLU A 296 11.20 11.75 1.33
C GLU A 296 12.20 12.87 0.98
N LYS A 297 11.71 13.89 0.25
CA LYS A 297 12.51 15.05 -0.18
C LYS A 297 11.80 16.38 0.03
N ASP A 298 10.58 16.37 0.55
CA ASP A 298 9.73 17.54 0.70
C ASP A 298 9.93 18.23 2.05
N LEU A 299 10.40 17.53 3.09
CA LEU A 299 10.71 18.12 4.40
C LEU A 299 11.61 19.37 4.32
N PRO A 300 12.71 19.40 3.54
CA PRO A 300 13.53 20.60 3.36
C PRO A 300 12.82 21.75 2.64
N HIS A 301 11.72 21.46 1.93
CA HIS A 301 10.92 22.41 1.18
C HIS A 301 9.67 22.89 1.93
N LEU A 302 9.40 22.34 3.13
CA LEU A 302 8.34 22.83 4.00
C LEU A 302 8.57 24.30 4.35
N ARG A 303 7.53 25.11 4.13
CA ARG A 303 7.54 26.51 4.52
C ARG A 303 7.57 26.59 6.04
N THR A 304 8.50 27.37 6.58
CA THR A 304 8.67 27.53 8.04
C THR A 304 7.95 28.76 8.61
N LYS A 305 7.28 29.54 7.75
CA LYS A 305 6.62 30.80 8.08
C LYS A 305 5.15 30.76 7.73
#